data_AF-J1F6D3-F1
#
_entry.id   AF-J1F6D3-F1
#
_cell.length_a   1.000
_cell.length_b   1.000
_cell.length_c   1.000
_cell.angle_alpha   90.00
_cell.angle_beta   90.00
_cell.angle_gamma   90.00
#
_symmetry.space_group_name_H-M   'P 1'
#
loop_
_entity.id
_entity.type
_entity.pdbx_description
1 polymer ?
#
loop_
_entity_poly.entity_id
_entity_poly.type
_entity_poly.pdbx_seq_one_letter_code
_entity_poly.pdbx_strand_id
1 'polypeptide(L)'
;MGVDINIKNNLFATSDKNITIDYDRNMLNDYVKFLKKIDKREKAVNGKTKKLGKKQNKIYQKWQTRIQNMVIEKVVELVKSAKNMGYSHLVLEDLELLGKLRSDNLEFSINNGRLIRLLNLSSIKNRIRN
;
A
#
# COMPACT_ATOMS: atom_id res chain seq x y z
N MET A 1 -13.42 1.11 17.08
CA MET A 1 -13.73 0.88 15.65
C MET A 1 -12.87 -0.25 15.11
N GLY A 2 -13.50 -1.29 14.55
CA GLY A 2 -12.80 -2.31 13.78
C GLY A 2 -12.40 -1.79 12.40
N VAL A 3 -11.18 -2.14 11.96
CA VAL A 3 -10.55 -1.70 10.72
C VAL A 3 -9.79 -2.86 10.08
N ASP A 4 -10.11 -3.13 8.81
CA ASP A 4 -9.46 -4.14 7.98
C ASP A 4 -8.84 -3.50 6.73
N ILE A 5 -7.88 -4.16 6.10
CA ILE A 5 -7.30 -3.71 4.84
C ILE A 5 -8.16 -4.15 3.67
N ASN A 6 -8.45 -3.24 2.74
CA ASN A 6 -9.40 -3.51 1.66
C ASN A 6 -8.91 -3.11 0.27
N ILE A 7 -7.74 -3.62 -0.11
CA ILE A 7 -7.06 -3.33 -1.39
C ILE A 7 -7.88 -3.49 -2.68
N LYS A 8 -9.07 -4.12 -2.64
CA LYS A 8 -9.96 -4.25 -3.81
C LYS A 8 -10.79 -3.00 -4.07
N ASN A 9 -11.24 -2.34 -3.01
CA ASN A 9 -12.22 -1.26 -3.11
C ASN A 9 -11.70 0.06 -2.55
N ASN A 10 -10.89 0.06 -1.49
CA ASN A 10 -10.29 1.27 -0.90
C ASN A 10 -9.02 0.91 -0.09
N LEU A 11 -8.54 1.75 0.83
CA LEU A 11 -7.39 1.39 1.66
C LEU A 11 -7.82 0.63 2.92
N PHE A 12 -8.81 1.17 3.62
CA PHE A 12 -9.34 0.59 4.86
C PHE A 12 -10.84 0.34 4.75
N ALA A 13 -11.26 -0.88 5.08
CA ALA A 13 -12.64 -1.17 5.43
C ALA A 13 -12.81 -0.90 6.93
N THR A 14 -13.81 -0.12 7.29
CA THR A 14 -14.10 0.19 8.69
C THR A 14 -15.47 -0.38 9.04
N SER A 15 -15.64 -0.74 10.31
CA SER A 15 -16.95 -1.14 10.86
C SER A 15 -17.99 0.00 10.83
N ASP A 16 -17.53 1.26 10.70
CA ASP A 16 -18.39 2.43 10.56
C ASP A 16 -18.48 2.87 9.09
N LYS A 17 -19.64 2.65 8.47
CA LYS A 17 -19.85 2.93 7.04
C LYS A 17 -19.64 4.40 6.64
N ASN A 18 -19.66 5.32 7.60
CA ASN A 18 -19.44 6.74 7.33
C ASN A 18 -17.94 7.10 7.21
N ILE A 19 -17.03 6.19 7.58
CA ILE A 19 -15.59 6.41 7.49
C ILE A 19 -15.04 5.63 6.30
N THR A 20 -14.83 6.33 5.19
CA THR A 20 -14.17 5.80 4.00
C THR A 20 -12.79 6.41 3.86
N ILE A 21 -11.75 5.58 3.97
CA ILE A 21 -10.36 5.99 3.77
C ILE A 21 -9.78 5.22 2.60
N ASP A 22 -9.25 5.96 1.63
CA ASP A 22 -8.71 5.42 0.39
C ASP A 22 -7.29 5.90 0.13
N TYR A 23 -6.52 5.15 -0.64
CA TYR A 23 -5.19 5.54 -1.10
C TYR A 23 -5.29 6.57 -2.23
N ASP A 24 -4.21 7.32 -2.47
CA ASP A 24 -4.09 8.11 -3.70
C ASP A 24 -3.95 7.17 -4.91
N ARG A 25 -5.06 6.93 -5.60
CA ARG A 25 -5.16 6.04 -6.77
C ARG A 25 -4.27 6.48 -7.92
N ASN A 26 -4.13 7.77 -8.14
CA ASN A 26 -3.31 8.31 -9.22
C ASN A 26 -1.82 8.09 -8.91
N MET A 27 -1.39 8.40 -7.69
CA MET A 27 -0.03 8.16 -7.24
C MET A 27 0.34 6.68 -7.29
N LEU A 28 -0.56 5.81 -6.84
CA LEU A 28 -0.35 4.37 -6.85
C LEU A 28 -0.28 3.82 -8.28
N ASN A 29 -1.18 4.26 -9.17
CA ASN A 29 -1.15 3.90 -10.60
C ASN A 29 0.16 4.30 -11.27
N ASP A 30 0.64 5.52 -11.04
CA ASP A 30 1.90 6.00 -11.61
C ASP A 30 3.10 5.21 -11.09
N TYR A 31 3.08 4.85 -9.81
CA TYR A 31 4.10 4.00 -9.24
C TYR A 31 4.08 2.59 -9.84
N VAL A 32 2.90 1.97 -9.99
CA VAL A 32 2.76 0.65 -10.63
C VAL A 32 3.21 0.68 -12.09
N LYS A 33 2.90 1.74 -12.85
CA LYS A 33 3.42 1.95 -14.21
C LYS A 33 4.94 2.04 -14.23
N PHE A 34 5.54 2.73 -13.26
CA PHE A 34 6.99 2.81 -13.10
C PHE A 34 7.62 1.43 -12.81
N LEU A 35 7.02 0.63 -11.92
CA LEU A 35 7.47 -0.72 -11.62
C LEU A 35 7.42 -1.63 -12.84
N LYS A 36 6.32 -1.62 -13.60
CA LYS A 36 6.21 -2.40 -14.85
C LYS A 36 7.30 -2.06 -15.87
N LYS A 37 7.70 -0.79 -15.95
CA LYS A 37 8.82 -0.36 -16.83
C LYS A 37 10.16 -0.92 -16.35
N ILE A 38 10.36 -1.05 -15.05
CA ILE A 38 11.54 -1.69 -14.46
C ILE A 38 11.51 -3.20 -14.74
N ASP A 39 10.42 -3.87 -14.40
CA ASP A 39 10.30 -5.33 -14.53
C ASP A 39 10.52 -5.80 -15.99
N LYS A 40 10.01 -5.05 -16.98
CA LYS A 40 10.24 -5.34 -18.41
C LYS A 40 11.72 -5.28 -18.81
N ARG A 41 12.51 -4.41 -18.17
CA ARG A 41 13.96 -4.26 -18.43
C ARG A 41 14.79 -5.35 -17.78
N GLU A 42 14.30 -5.93 -16.69
CA GLU A 42 15.03 -6.94 -15.92
C GLU A 42 15.03 -8.33 -16.58
N LYS A 43 14.13 -8.59 -17.54
CA LYS A 43 14.14 -9.79 -18.38
C LYS A 43 15.24 -9.71 -19.46
N ALA A 44 16.49 -9.93 -19.07
CA ALA A 44 17.59 -10.19 -20.00
C ALA A 44 17.64 -11.68 -20.40
N VAL A 45 18.20 -11.96 -21.58
CA VAL A 45 18.27 -13.26 -22.29
C VAL A 45 18.78 -14.45 -21.44
N ASN A 46 19.37 -14.19 -20.28
CA ASN A 46 20.09 -15.18 -19.46
C ASN A 46 19.39 -15.48 -18.12
N GLY A 47 18.14 -15.02 -17.92
CA GLY A 47 17.34 -15.28 -16.71
C GLY A 47 17.80 -14.56 -15.44
N LYS A 48 18.82 -13.70 -15.51
CA LYS A 48 19.31 -12.89 -14.38
C LYS A 48 18.71 -11.49 -14.39
N THR A 49 18.07 -11.12 -13.28
CA THR A 49 17.57 -9.77 -13.01
C THR A 49 18.72 -8.75 -13.05
N LYS A 50 18.72 -7.83 -14.01
CA LYS A 50 19.70 -6.74 -14.04
C LYS A 50 19.46 -5.80 -12.85
N LYS A 51 20.49 -5.58 -12.02
CA LYS A 51 20.42 -4.56 -10.96
C LYS A 51 20.01 -3.20 -11.54
N LEU A 52 19.13 -2.49 -10.85
CA LEU A 52 18.76 -1.12 -11.21
C LEU A 52 20.00 -0.23 -11.29
N GLY A 53 20.11 0.57 -12.36
CA GLY A 53 21.14 1.60 -12.45
C GLY A 53 20.96 2.66 -11.36
N LYS A 54 22.05 3.32 -10.94
CA LYS A 54 22.06 4.31 -9.83
C LYS A 54 20.91 5.34 -9.92
N LYS A 55 20.67 5.93 -11.10
CA LYS A 55 19.60 6.91 -11.34
C LYS A 55 18.21 6.32 -11.12
N GLN A 56 17.97 5.11 -11.58
CA GLN A 56 16.68 4.42 -11.43
C GLN A 56 16.45 4.03 -9.97
N ASN A 57 17.49 3.55 -9.29
CA ASN A 57 17.42 3.24 -7.88
C ASN A 57 17.04 4.47 -7.04
N LYS A 58 17.59 5.65 -7.36
CA LYS A 58 17.22 6.92 -6.70
C LYS A 58 15.74 7.27 -6.92
N ILE A 59 15.22 7.06 -8.14
CA ILE A 59 13.79 7.28 -8.44
C ILE A 59 12.91 6.27 -7.71
N TYR A 60 13.33 5.00 -7.65
CA TYR A 60 12.62 3.96 -6.93
C TYR A 60 12.51 4.27 -5.43
N GLN A 61 13.62 4.65 -4.80
CA GLN A 61 13.65 5.10 -3.40
C GLN A 61 12.71 6.29 -3.17
N LYS A 62 12.71 7.29 -4.07
CA LYS A 62 11.79 8.43 -4.00
C LYS A 62 10.33 7.97 -4.04
N TRP A 63 9.98 6.99 -4.89
CA TRP A 63 8.63 6.44 -4.92
C TRP A 63 8.28 5.71 -3.63
N GLN A 64 9.19 4.91 -3.07
CA GLN A 64 8.96 4.24 -1.79
C GLN A 64 8.64 5.24 -0.68
N THR A 65 9.40 6.34 -0.58
CA THR A 65 9.12 7.42 0.37
C THR A 65 7.76 8.06 0.13
N ARG A 66 7.38 8.35 -1.12
CA ARG A 66 6.07 8.95 -1.45
C ARG A 66 4.90 8.05 -1.04
N ILE A 67 4.97 6.77 -1.37
CA ILE A 67 3.93 5.80 -0.99
C ILE A 67 3.85 5.65 0.53
N GLN A 68 5.00 5.61 1.21
CA GLN A 68 5.04 5.56 2.66
C GLN A 68 4.37 6.79 3.31
N ASN A 69 4.64 7.99 2.80
CA ASN A 69 4.02 9.21 3.31
C ASN A 69 2.51 9.21 3.06
N MET A 70 2.07 8.81 1.87
CA MET A 70 0.64 8.68 1.56
C MET A 70 -0.05 7.72 2.54
N VAL A 71 0.54 6.55 2.82
CA VAL A 71 -0.05 5.60 3.79
C VAL A 71 -0.11 6.21 5.20
N ILE A 72 0.90 6.97 5.62
CA ILE A 72 0.88 7.68 6.91
C ILE A 72 -0.27 8.69 6.95
N GLU A 73 -0.42 9.51 5.91
CA GLU A 73 -1.50 10.50 5.82
C GLU A 73 -2.88 9.82 5.95
N LYS A 74 -3.07 8.67 5.31
CA LYS A 74 -4.32 7.90 5.39
C LYS A 74 -4.56 7.26 6.75
N VAL A 75 -3.51 6.81 7.43
CA VAL A 75 -3.62 6.36 8.83
C VAL A 75 -4.02 7.53 9.75
N VAL A 76 -3.43 8.70 9.56
CA VAL A 76 -3.80 9.90 10.33
C VAL A 76 -5.25 10.31 10.06
N GLU A 77 -5.69 10.24 8.80
CA GLU A 77 -7.06 10.49 8.39
C GLU A 77 -8.04 9.53 9.08
N LEU A 78 -7.72 8.23 9.11
CA LEU A 78 -8.48 7.20 9.82
C LEU A 78 -8.61 7.51 11.32
N VAL A 79 -7.49 7.83 11.99
CA VAL A 79 -7.48 8.12 13.44
C VAL A 79 -8.32 9.37 13.76
N LYS A 80 -8.20 10.43 12.95
CA LYS A 80 -9.00 11.66 13.11
C LYS A 80 -10.48 11.39 12.92
N SER A 81 -10.85 10.68 11.87
CA SER A 81 -12.25 10.32 11.60
C SER A 81 -12.84 9.46 12.71
N ALA A 82 -12.08 8.49 13.22
CA ALA A 82 -12.50 7.66 14.35
C ALA A 82 -12.75 8.49 15.61
N LYS A 83 -11.83 9.42 15.93
CA LYS A 83 -11.96 10.30 17.09
C LYS A 83 -13.19 11.21 16.97
N ASN A 84 -13.43 11.76 15.79
CA ASN A 84 -14.59 12.62 15.52
C ASN A 84 -15.92 11.88 15.68
N MET A 85 -15.94 10.58 15.38
CA MET A 85 -17.11 9.70 15.61
C MET A 85 -17.20 9.16 17.06
N GLY A 86 -16.32 9.62 17.96
CA GLY A 86 -16.35 9.24 19.39
C GLY A 86 -15.67 7.91 19.72
N TYR A 87 -14.93 7.30 18.78
CA TYR A 87 -14.18 6.08 19.08
C TYR A 87 -12.89 6.39 19.84
N SER A 88 -12.65 5.64 20.91
CA SER A 88 -11.42 5.72 21.73
C SER A 88 -10.36 4.68 21.38
N HIS A 89 -10.74 3.63 20.63
CA HIS A 89 -9.86 2.49 20.31
C HIS A 89 -10.03 2.04 18.85
N LEU A 90 -8.93 1.66 18.21
CA LEU A 90 -8.90 1.00 16.90
C LEU A 90 -8.51 -0.48 17.07
N VAL A 91 -9.26 -1.37 16.41
CA VAL A 91 -8.97 -2.80 16.34
C VAL A 91 -8.60 -3.13 14.91
N LEU A 92 -7.41 -3.72 14.70
CA LEU A 92 -6.83 -4.01 13.38
C LEU A 92 -6.64 -5.52 13.22
N GLU A 93 -6.98 -6.07 12.06
CA GLU A 93 -6.75 -7.47 11.72
C GLU A 93 -5.26 -7.87 11.78
N ASP A 94 -4.99 -9.18 11.76
CA ASP A 94 -3.62 -9.67 11.65
C ASP A 94 -3.08 -9.50 10.22
N LEU A 95 -2.04 -8.68 10.09
CA LEU A 95 -1.51 -8.22 8.81
C LEU A 95 -0.47 -9.18 8.21
N GLU A 96 -0.03 -10.18 8.98
CA GLU A 96 1.02 -11.13 8.55
C GLU A 96 0.56 -12.03 7.39
N LEU A 97 -0.74 -12.33 7.31
CA LEU A 97 -1.29 -13.25 6.31
C LEU A 97 -1.51 -12.61 4.93
N LEU A 98 -1.51 -11.28 4.85
CA LEU A 98 -1.90 -10.54 3.65
C LEU A 98 -0.87 -10.67 2.51
N GLY A 99 0.42 -10.84 2.83
CA GLY A 99 1.49 -10.96 1.83
C GLY A 99 1.45 -12.20 0.94
N LYS A 100 0.53 -13.15 1.21
CA LYS A 100 0.39 -14.43 0.49
C LYS A 100 -0.72 -14.42 -0.58
N LEU A 101 -1.44 -13.30 -0.77
CA LEU A 101 -2.51 -13.20 -1.76
C LEU A 101 -2.00 -13.32 -3.21
N ARG A 102 -2.50 -14.33 -3.92
CA ARG A 102 -2.09 -14.65 -5.31
C ARG A 102 -2.96 -14.01 -6.39
N SER A 103 -4.13 -13.47 -6.04
CA SER A 103 -5.01 -12.82 -7.00
C SER A 103 -4.46 -11.48 -7.48
N ASP A 104 -4.85 -11.08 -8.69
CA ASP A 104 -4.52 -9.76 -9.21
C ASP A 104 -5.53 -8.69 -8.81
N ASN A 105 -5.03 -7.48 -8.59
CA ASN A 105 -5.83 -6.28 -8.51
C ASN A 105 -6.16 -5.82 -9.93
N LEU A 106 -7.43 -5.81 -10.31
CA LEU A 106 -7.84 -5.44 -11.67
C LEU A 106 -7.54 -3.97 -11.99
N GLU A 107 -7.77 -3.07 -11.02
CA GLU A 107 -7.58 -1.63 -11.20
C GLU A 107 -6.12 -1.27 -11.45
N PHE A 108 -5.21 -1.74 -10.58
CA PHE A 108 -3.79 -1.46 -10.71
C PHE A 108 -3.08 -2.44 -11.65
N SER A 109 -3.76 -3.52 -12.04
CA SER A 109 -3.20 -4.61 -12.86
C SER A 109 -1.88 -5.11 -12.27
N ILE A 110 -1.87 -5.42 -10.97
CA ILE A 110 -0.73 -5.93 -10.20
C ILE A 110 -1.21 -6.96 -9.19
N ASN A 111 -0.39 -7.96 -8.89
CA ASN A 111 -0.69 -8.94 -7.85
C ASN A 111 -0.94 -8.28 -6.47
N ASN A 112 -2.00 -8.71 -5.77
CA ASN A 112 -2.40 -8.18 -4.46
C ASN A 112 -1.32 -8.34 -3.39
N GLY A 113 -0.64 -9.49 -3.33
CA GLY A 113 0.48 -9.69 -2.40
C GLY A 113 1.63 -8.71 -2.65
N ARG A 114 1.92 -8.40 -3.92
CA ARG A 114 2.89 -7.34 -4.27
C ARG A 114 2.39 -5.97 -3.88
N LEU A 115 1.11 -5.65 -4.13
CA LEU A 115 0.51 -4.37 -3.77
C LEU A 115 0.61 -4.10 -2.25
N ILE A 116 0.27 -5.08 -1.43
CA ILE A 116 0.37 -4.99 0.04
C ILE A 116 1.81 -4.70 0.50
N ARG A 117 2.80 -5.37 -0.11
CA ARG A 117 4.23 -5.10 0.18
C ARG A 117 4.64 -3.70 -0.25
N LEU A 118 4.18 -3.23 -1.41
CA LEU A 118 4.50 -1.89 -1.91
C LEU A 118 3.94 -0.80 -1.02
N LEU A 119 2.73 -1.01 -0.48
CA LEU A 119 2.10 -0.12 0.48
C LEU A 119 2.67 -0.28 1.90
N ASN A 120 3.55 -1.26 2.13
CA ASN A 120 4.18 -1.56 3.42
C ASN A 120 3.15 -1.70 4.57
N LEU A 121 1.98 -2.26 4.25
CA LEU A 121 0.84 -2.25 5.16
C LEU A 121 1.05 -3.13 6.40
N SER A 122 1.87 -4.18 6.29
CA SER A 122 2.25 -5.03 7.42
C SER A 122 2.90 -4.26 8.58
N SER A 123 3.46 -3.08 8.32
CA SER A 123 4.07 -2.20 9.33
C SER A 123 3.09 -1.20 9.97
N ILE A 124 1.82 -1.17 9.55
CA ILE A 124 0.85 -0.15 10.01
C ILE A 124 0.61 -0.21 11.52
N LYS A 125 0.56 -1.41 12.12
CA LYS A 125 0.37 -1.55 13.58
C LYS A 125 1.45 -0.80 14.37
N ASN A 126 2.70 -0.81 13.89
CA ASN A 126 3.80 -0.08 14.52
C ASN A 126 3.67 1.44 14.37
N ARG A 127 2.95 1.92 13.35
CA ARG A 127 2.74 3.35 13.07
C ARG A 127 1.57 3.96 13.83
N ILE A 128 0.60 3.14 14.24
CA ILE A 128 -0.57 3.59 15.01
C ILE A 128 -0.28 3.63 16.52
N ARG A 129 0.68 2.80 16.99
CA ARG A 129 1.06 2.73 18.41
C ARG A 129 2.03 3.84 18.87
N ASN A 130 2.78 4.44 17.94
CA ASN A 130 3.72 5.53 18.22
C ASN A 130 3.10 6.88 17.86
#